data_AF-A0A8H5YF65-F1
#
_entry.id   AF-A0A8H5YF65-F1
#
_cell.length_a   1.000
_cell.length_b   1.000
_cell.length_c   1.000
_cell.angle_alpha   90.00
_cell.angle_beta   90.00
_cell.angle_gamma   90.00
#
_symmetry.space_group_name_H-M   'P 1'
#
loop_
_entity.id
_entity.type
_entity.pdbx_description
1 polymer ?
#
loop_
_entity_poly.entity_id
_entity_poly.type
_entity_poly.pdbx_seq_one_letter_code
_entity_poly.pdbx_strand_id
1 'polypeptide(L)'
;MSLDMASPAIDNEKHLGSQNQDEQNLERHGYVQQTKRNFSLTAMVATCVNLMATWEALSSTLAAGLVSGGAVSLVYGVIVAFVGSLCSASSLAELASSFPTAGGQYHFVAKLSPKTSRPLTSWLAGYISTLGWIASAGSAPFLAGTQIQGLLVLNYPDSYVFQRWHGTLLFWAVLLGSA
;
A
#
# COMPACT_ATOMS: atom_id res chain seq x y z
N MET A 1 0.86 -29.23 39.91
CA MET A 1 1.16 -28.60 38.62
C MET A 1 0.06 -27.57 38.38
N SER A 2 0.25 -26.36 38.90
CA SER A 2 -0.69 -25.25 38.75
C SER A 2 -0.66 -24.76 37.31
N LEU A 3 -1.82 -24.81 36.65
CA LEU A 3 -2.03 -24.10 35.38
C LEU A 3 -2.76 -22.81 35.74
N ASP A 4 -2.01 -21.71 35.72
CA ASP A 4 -2.55 -20.36 35.85
C ASP A 4 -3.57 -20.11 34.73
N MET A 5 -4.83 -19.99 35.13
CA MET A 5 -5.91 -19.46 34.31
C MET A 5 -5.69 -17.95 34.19
N ALA A 6 -4.92 -17.53 33.19
CA ALA A 6 -4.79 -16.11 32.84
C ALA A 6 -6.19 -15.55 32.52
N SER A 7 -6.65 -14.67 33.40
CA SER A 7 -7.97 -14.06 33.39
C SER A 7 -8.21 -13.27 32.09
N PRO A 8 -9.29 -13.53 31.33
CA PRO A 8 -9.69 -12.74 30.16
C PRO A 8 -10.19 -11.32 30.50
N ALA A 9 -10.16 -10.92 31.78
CA ALA A 9 -10.53 -9.59 32.22
C ALA A 9 -9.47 -8.53 31.85
N ILE A 10 -8.18 -8.89 31.85
CA ILE A 10 -7.07 -7.92 31.66
C ILE A 10 -7.01 -7.38 30.22
N ASP A 11 -7.40 -8.20 29.23
CA ASP A 11 -7.47 -7.78 27.83
C ASP A 11 -8.72 -6.93 27.52
N ASN A 12 -9.84 -7.19 28.22
CA ASN A 12 -11.08 -6.43 28.06
C ASN A 12 -10.99 -5.04 28.69
N GLU A 13 -10.32 -4.89 29.84
CA GLU A 13 -10.11 -3.56 30.46
C GLU A 13 -9.19 -2.66 29.63
N LYS A 14 -8.14 -3.22 29.01
CA LYS A 14 -7.29 -2.47 28.05
C LYS A 14 -8.07 -2.00 26.83
N HIS A 15 -8.98 -2.81 26.30
CA HIS A 15 -9.82 -2.43 25.16
C HIS A 15 -10.82 -1.32 25.52
N LEU A 16 -11.49 -1.40 26.68
CA LEU A 16 -12.41 -0.35 27.14
C LEU A 16 -11.69 0.98 27.44
N GLY A 17 -10.49 0.93 28.03
CA GLY A 17 -9.68 2.12 28.31
C GLY A 17 -9.17 2.82 27.05
N SER A 18 -8.73 2.04 26.05
CA SER A 18 -8.27 2.56 24.75
C SER A 18 -9.42 3.12 23.91
N GLN A 19 -10.61 2.49 23.95
CA GLN A 19 -11.79 2.98 23.22
C GLN A 19 -12.23 4.36 23.71
N ASN A 20 -12.27 4.57 25.03
CA ASN A 20 -12.65 5.86 25.63
C ASN A 20 -11.65 6.99 25.31
N GLN A 21 -10.33 6.72 25.33
CA GLN A 21 -9.33 7.74 25.01
C GLN A 21 -9.36 8.15 23.53
N ASP A 22 -9.58 7.21 22.63
CA ASP A 22 -9.62 7.48 21.20
C ASP A 22 -10.91 8.17 20.75
N GLU A 23 -12.04 7.82 21.37
CA GLU A 23 -13.33 8.50 21.16
C GLU A 23 -13.24 9.95 21.64
N GLN A 24 -12.65 10.19 22.82
CA GLN A 24 -12.33 11.54 23.30
C GLN A 24 -11.37 12.31 22.37
N ASN A 25 -10.40 11.64 21.74
CA ASN A 25 -9.51 12.25 20.76
C ASN A 25 -10.22 12.62 19.46
N LEU A 26 -11.21 11.82 19.01
CA LEU A 26 -12.07 12.15 17.87
C LEU A 26 -12.98 13.34 18.16
N GLU A 27 -13.60 13.36 19.35
CA GLU A 27 -14.45 14.46 19.81
C GLU A 27 -13.67 15.78 19.91
N ARG A 28 -12.42 15.74 20.41
CA ARG A 28 -11.52 16.91 20.43
C ARG A 28 -11.25 17.49 19.04
N HIS A 29 -11.30 16.67 18.00
CA HIS A 29 -11.13 17.09 16.61
C HIS A 29 -12.46 17.47 15.92
N GLY A 30 -13.58 17.42 16.64
CA GLY A 30 -14.91 17.77 16.13
C GLY A 30 -15.56 16.66 15.30
N TYR A 31 -15.10 15.41 15.41
CA TYR A 31 -15.63 14.28 14.67
C TYR A 31 -16.37 13.31 15.60
N VAL A 32 -17.61 12.96 15.24
CA VAL A 32 -18.38 11.91 15.92
C VAL A 32 -17.99 10.56 15.32
N GLN A 33 -17.68 9.57 16.15
CA GLN A 33 -17.33 8.22 15.69
C GLN A 33 -18.55 7.53 15.06
N GLN A 34 -18.60 7.46 13.72
CA GLN A 34 -19.71 6.86 12.98
C GLN A 34 -19.50 5.36 12.69
N THR A 35 -18.25 4.88 12.66
CA THR A 35 -17.90 3.50 12.30
C THR A 35 -17.35 2.71 13.49
N LYS A 36 -17.76 1.44 13.60
CA LYS A 36 -17.19 0.51 14.59
C LYS A 36 -15.76 0.15 14.22
N ARG A 37 -14.84 0.26 15.18
CA ARG A 37 -13.41 0.03 14.97
C ARG A 37 -13.10 -1.47 15.11
N ASN A 38 -12.94 -2.15 13.98
CA ASN A 38 -12.75 -3.61 13.92
C ASN A 38 -11.33 -4.04 13.49
N PHE A 39 -10.45 -3.11 13.14
CA PHE A 39 -9.09 -3.44 12.68
C PHE A 39 -8.11 -3.56 13.86
N SER A 40 -7.69 -4.79 14.14
CA SER A 40 -6.53 -5.06 15.01
C SER A 40 -5.23 -4.66 14.32
N LEU A 41 -4.19 -4.31 15.09
CA LEU A 41 -2.85 -4.00 14.56
C LEU A 41 -2.32 -5.10 13.65
N THR A 42 -2.52 -6.37 14.03
CA THR A 42 -2.10 -7.52 13.21
C THR A 42 -2.84 -7.54 11.86
N ALA A 43 -4.14 -7.22 11.85
CA ALA A 43 -4.93 -7.16 10.63
C ALA A 43 -4.50 -5.97 9.74
N MET A 44 -4.14 -4.83 10.33
CA MET A 44 -3.60 -3.68 9.60
C MET A 44 -2.26 -4.02 8.94
N VAL A 45 -1.32 -4.61 9.67
CA VAL A 45 -0.01 -5.02 9.13
C VAL A 45 -0.18 -6.06 8.03
N ALA A 46 -1.01 -7.08 8.24
CA ALA A 46 -1.28 -8.09 7.23
C ALA A 46 -1.88 -7.48 5.96
N THR A 47 -2.79 -6.52 6.10
CA THR A 47 -3.38 -5.80 4.96
C THR A 47 -2.32 -4.98 4.22
N CYS A 48 -1.44 -4.28 4.93
CA CYS A 48 -0.34 -3.52 4.32
C CYS A 48 0.63 -4.42 3.54
N VAL A 49 1.04 -5.55 4.13
CA VAL A 49 1.95 -6.51 3.47
C VAL A 49 1.32 -7.08 2.21
N ASN A 50 0.03 -7.44 2.27
CA ASN A 50 -0.71 -7.94 1.12
C ASN A 50 -0.83 -6.87 0.01
N LEU A 51 -1.23 -5.65 0.38
CA LEU A 51 -1.38 -4.54 -0.56
C LEU A 51 -0.09 -4.18 -1.29
N MET A 52 1.07 -4.29 -0.63
CA MET A 52 2.36 -3.96 -1.26
C MET A 52 2.85 -5.00 -2.27
N ALA A 53 2.39 -6.26 -2.19
CA ALA A 53 2.78 -7.35 -3.09
C ALA A 53 4.28 -7.37 -3.48
N THR A 54 5.17 -7.09 -2.53
CA THR A 54 6.58 -6.73 -2.80
C THR A 54 7.37 -7.83 -3.51
N TRP A 55 6.99 -9.10 -3.29
CA TRP A 55 7.63 -10.25 -3.92
C TRP A 55 7.45 -10.28 -5.44
N GLU A 56 6.29 -9.85 -5.94
CA GLU A 56 5.98 -9.79 -7.37
C GLU A 56 6.79 -8.68 -8.05
N ALA A 57 6.81 -7.49 -7.42
CA ALA A 57 7.57 -6.35 -7.89
C ALA A 57 9.08 -6.64 -7.95
N LEU A 58 9.62 -7.32 -6.93
CA LEU A 58 11.02 -7.75 -6.92
C LEU A 58 11.30 -8.73 -8.07
N SER A 59 10.44 -9.72 -8.27
CA SER A 59 10.61 -10.73 -9.32
C SER A 59 10.63 -10.12 -10.72
N SER A 60 9.76 -9.14 -10.99
CA SER A 60 9.69 -8.47 -12.29
C SER A 60 10.89 -7.54 -12.54
N THR A 61 11.34 -6.82 -11.53
CA THR A 61 12.38 -5.78 -11.69
C THR A 61 13.81 -6.32 -11.60
N LEU A 62 14.00 -7.51 -11.03
CA LEU A 62 15.33 -8.11 -10.82
C LEU A 62 16.12 -8.24 -12.12
N ALA A 63 15.49 -8.73 -13.20
CA ALA A 63 16.15 -8.92 -14.49
C ALA A 63 16.57 -7.58 -15.11
N ALA A 64 15.69 -6.59 -15.10
CA ALA A 64 15.97 -5.26 -15.62
C ALA A 64 17.07 -4.55 -14.80
N GLY A 65 17.02 -4.68 -13.46
CA GLY A 65 18.02 -4.12 -12.56
C GLY A 65 19.40 -4.74 -12.75
N LEU A 66 19.47 -6.05 -12.99
CA LEU A 66 20.74 -6.74 -13.24
C LEU A 66 21.40 -6.27 -14.55
N VAL A 67 20.61 -6.11 -15.62
CA VAL A 67 21.11 -5.63 -16.92
C VAL A 67 21.59 -4.17 -16.84
N SER A 68 20.89 -3.33 -16.08
CA SER A 68 21.16 -1.89 -16.05
C SER A 68 22.23 -1.47 -15.03
N GLY A 69 22.28 -2.10 -13.86
CA GLY A 69 23.15 -1.70 -12.74
C GLY A 69 24.05 -2.80 -12.17
N GLY A 70 23.96 -4.04 -12.68
CA GLY A 70 24.69 -5.18 -12.17
C GLY A 70 24.29 -5.59 -10.73
N ALA A 71 24.98 -6.60 -10.20
CA ALA A 71 24.67 -7.16 -8.87
C ALA A 71 24.86 -6.15 -7.72
N VAL A 72 25.82 -5.22 -7.87
CA VAL A 72 26.13 -4.20 -6.85
C VAL A 72 24.96 -3.24 -6.67
N SER A 73 24.36 -2.78 -7.78
CA SER A 73 23.21 -1.86 -7.72
C SER A 73 21.98 -2.52 -7.10
N LEU A 74 21.80 -3.85 -7.26
CA LEU A 74 20.68 -4.55 -6.64
C LEU A 74 20.80 -4.57 -5.11
N VAL A 75 21.99 -4.88 -4.58
CA VAL A 75 22.20 -4.97 -3.13
C VAL A 75 22.17 -3.60 -2.48
N TYR A 76 23.01 -2.67 -2.94
CA TYR A 76 23.08 -1.34 -2.33
C TYR A 76 21.86 -0.48 -2.66
N GLY A 77 21.26 -0.63 -3.84
CA GLY A 77 20.05 0.07 -4.23
C GLY A 77 18.86 -0.30 -3.34
N VAL A 78 18.68 -1.58 -3.01
CA VAL A 78 17.63 -2.02 -2.08
C VAL A 78 17.85 -1.45 -0.68
N ILE A 79 19.09 -1.42 -0.18
CA ILE A 79 19.39 -0.87 1.15
C ILE A 79 19.05 0.63 1.20
N VAL A 80 19.52 1.40 0.22
CA VAL A 80 19.26 2.85 0.14
C VAL A 80 17.76 3.13 -0.01
N ALA A 81 17.07 2.37 -0.88
CA ALA A 81 15.63 2.49 -1.05
C ALA A 81 14.88 2.19 0.24
N PHE A 82 15.27 1.14 0.98
CA PHE A 82 14.66 0.76 2.24
C PHE A 82 14.77 1.88 3.29
N VAL A 83 15.97 2.46 3.45
CA VAL A 83 16.17 3.58 4.39
C VAL A 83 15.35 4.81 3.98
N GLY A 84 15.30 5.15 2.69
CA GLY A 84 14.49 6.25 2.18
C GLY A 84 12.98 6.02 2.38
N SER A 85 12.51 4.80 2.17
CA SER A 85 11.11 4.41 2.43
C SER A 85 10.77 4.46 3.91
N LEU A 86 11.68 4.02 4.81
CA LEU A 86 11.48 4.14 6.25
C LEU A 86 11.38 5.59 6.71
N CYS A 87 12.28 6.46 6.24
CA CYS A 87 12.22 7.89 6.57
C CYS A 87 10.88 8.52 6.13
N SER A 88 10.44 8.18 4.91
CA SER A 88 9.16 8.65 4.37
C SER A 88 7.97 8.12 5.19
N ALA A 89 8.01 6.85 5.58
CA ALA A 89 6.99 6.21 6.41
C ALA A 89 6.93 6.83 7.81
N SER A 90 8.07 7.11 8.44
CA SER A 90 8.14 7.78 9.74
C SER A 90 7.55 9.18 9.70
N SER A 91 7.86 9.98 8.68
CA SER A 91 7.27 11.31 8.51
C SER A 91 5.75 11.26 8.36
N LEU A 92 5.23 10.29 7.58
CA LEU A 92 3.79 10.10 7.45
C LEU A 92 3.14 9.59 8.76
N ALA A 93 3.85 8.78 9.54
CA ALA A 93 3.38 8.31 10.83
C ALA A 93 3.22 9.45 11.85
N GLU A 94 4.11 10.44 11.84
CA GLU A 94 3.96 11.65 12.68
C GLU A 94 2.74 12.50 12.29
N LEU A 95 2.47 12.60 10.99
CA LEU A 95 1.26 13.28 10.51
C LEU A 95 -0.01 12.51 10.88
N ALA A 96 0.01 11.18 10.73
CA ALA A 96 -1.12 10.31 11.05
C ALA A 96 -1.43 10.28 12.56
N SER A 97 -0.41 10.35 13.42
CA SER A 97 -0.61 10.43 14.88
C SER A 97 -1.15 11.80 15.31
N SER A 98 -0.73 12.88 14.63
CA SER A 98 -1.20 14.23 14.91
C SER A 98 -2.64 14.49 14.44
N PHE A 99 -3.05 13.84 13.35
CA PHE A 99 -4.39 13.99 12.76
C PHE A 99 -5.02 12.62 12.51
N PRO A 100 -5.62 11.99 13.53
CA PRO A 100 -6.26 10.67 13.40
C PRO A 100 -7.63 10.80 12.70
N THR A 101 -7.63 11.23 11.43
CA THR A 101 -8.83 11.36 10.61
C THR A 101 -8.79 10.36 9.46
N ALA A 102 -9.96 9.87 9.03
CA ALA A 102 -10.08 8.95 7.89
C ALA A 102 -9.76 9.61 6.53
N GLY A 103 -9.34 10.88 6.51
CA GLY A 103 -9.20 11.70 5.32
C GLY A 103 -7.87 11.56 4.57
N GLY A 104 -6.95 10.71 5.03
CA GLY A 104 -5.71 10.39 4.31
C GLY A 104 -4.89 11.60 3.87
N GLN A 105 -4.16 11.44 2.76
CA GLN A 105 -3.19 12.43 2.25
C GLN A 105 -3.83 13.79 1.91
N TYR A 106 -5.00 13.81 1.28
CA TYR A 106 -5.68 15.06 0.92
C TYR A 106 -6.08 15.88 2.15
N HIS A 107 -6.45 15.21 3.24
CA HIS A 107 -6.82 15.87 4.49
C HIS A 107 -5.60 16.46 5.20
N PHE A 108 -4.45 15.78 5.17
CA PHE A 108 -3.20 16.33 5.70
C PHE A 108 -2.79 17.59 4.93
N VAL A 109 -2.88 17.56 3.59
CA VAL A 109 -2.60 18.74 2.76
C VAL A 109 -3.56 19.89 3.06
N ALA A 110 -4.86 19.59 3.24
CA ALA A 110 -5.84 20.60 3.63
C ALA A 110 -5.56 21.21 5.02
N LYS A 111 -5.00 20.45 5.96
CA LYS A 111 -4.66 20.95 7.31
C LYS A 111 -3.37 21.78 7.32
N LEU A 112 -2.36 21.42 6.53
CA LEU A 112 -1.09 22.14 6.47
C LEU A 112 -1.10 23.35 5.53
N SER A 113 -2.03 23.42 4.58
CA SER A 113 -2.11 24.52 3.61
C SER A 113 -2.69 25.82 4.21
N PRO A 114 -2.17 27.01 3.84
CA PRO A 114 -2.75 28.29 4.25
C PRO A 114 -4.20 28.45 3.77
N LYS A 115 -5.01 29.19 4.56
CA LYS A 115 -6.48 29.30 4.39
C LYS A 115 -6.91 29.73 2.99
N THR A 116 -6.11 30.56 2.31
CA THR A 116 -6.40 31.10 0.97
C THR A 116 -6.27 30.06 -0.14
N SER A 117 -5.34 29.10 -0.01
CA SER A 117 -5.04 28.11 -1.06
C SER A 117 -5.53 26.69 -0.73
N ARG A 118 -6.05 26.48 0.47
CA ARG A 118 -6.53 25.18 0.99
C ARG A 118 -7.41 24.37 0.04
N PRO A 119 -8.44 24.93 -0.64
CA PRO A 119 -9.27 24.14 -1.54
C PRO A 119 -8.53 23.69 -2.80
N LEU A 120 -7.65 24.54 -3.35
CA LEU A 120 -6.90 24.21 -4.58
C LEU A 120 -5.81 23.17 -4.30
N THR A 121 -5.04 23.33 -3.22
CA THR A 121 -3.95 22.41 -2.88
C THR A 121 -4.49 21.03 -2.47
N SER A 122 -5.59 20.99 -1.72
CA SER A 122 -6.27 19.73 -1.37
C SER A 122 -6.89 19.05 -2.58
N TRP A 123 -7.48 19.80 -3.51
CA TRP A 123 -8.06 19.25 -4.73
C TRP A 123 -6.97 18.68 -5.64
N LEU A 124 -5.87 19.41 -5.84
CA LEU A 124 -4.75 18.94 -6.64
C LEU A 124 -4.09 17.70 -6.03
N ALA A 125 -3.87 17.69 -4.71
CA ALA A 125 -3.33 16.52 -4.01
C ALA A 125 -4.24 15.30 -4.17
N GLY A 126 -5.56 15.47 -3.98
CA GLY A 126 -6.52 14.40 -4.22
C GLY A 126 -6.49 13.90 -5.67
N TYR A 127 -6.48 14.82 -6.63
CA TYR A 127 -6.47 14.49 -8.06
C TYR A 127 -5.22 13.70 -8.47
N ILE A 128 -4.03 14.12 -8.03
CA ILE A 128 -2.77 13.41 -8.28
C ILE A 128 -2.80 12.01 -7.65
N SER A 129 -3.27 11.90 -6.40
CA SER A 129 -3.42 10.60 -5.74
C SER A 129 -4.38 9.67 -6.51
N THR A 130 -5.52 10.18 -6.99
CA THR A 130 -6.46 9.39 -7.80
C THR A 130 -5.84 8.93 -9.12
N LEU A 131 -5.13 9.81 -9.84
CA LEU A 131 -4.40 9.43 -11.05
C LEU A 131 -3.33 8.38 -10.77
N GLY A 132 -2.62 8.48 -9.66
CA GLY A 132 -1.66 7.48 -9.21
C GLY A 132 -2.32 6.11 -8.98
N TRP A 133 -3.47 6.07 -8.31
CA TRP A 133 -4.22 4.84 -8.10
C TRP A 133 -4.73 4.23 -9.41
N ILE A 134 -5.20 5.04 -10.36
CA ILE A 134 -5.65 4.56 -11.67
C ILE A 134 -4.48 3.97 -12.46
N ALA A 135 -3.34 4.65 -12.49
CA ALA A 135 -2.14 4.15 -13.14
C ALA A 135 -1.64 2.84 -12.50
N SER A 136 -1.64 2.76 -11.17
CA SER A 136 -1.23 1.57 -10.43
C SER A 136 -2.18 0.38 -10.63
N ALA A 137 -3.50 0.65 -10.74
CA ALA A 137 -4.49 -0.38 -11.04
C ALA A 137 -4.29 -0.95 -12.46
N GLY A 138 -3.85 -0.13 -13.42
CA GLY A 138 -3.52 -0.58 -14.77
C GLY A 138 -2.20 -1.36 -14.86
N SER A 139 -1.22 -1.08 -13.99
CA SER A 139 0.09 -1.75 -14.05
C SER A 139 0.04 -3.21 -13.61
N ALA A 140 -0.82 -3.58 -12.66
CA ALA A 140 -0.93 -4.96 -12.17
C ALA A 140 -1.35 -5.97 -13.26
N PRO A 141 -2.46 -5.78 -14.00
CA PRO A 141 -2.84 -6.70 -15.08
C PRO A 141 -1.82 -6.69 -16.23
N PHE A 142 -1.11 -5.58 -16.44
CA PHE A 142 -0.03 -5.52 -17.42
C PHE A 142 1.13 -6.43 -17.00
N LEU A 143 1.54 -6.36 -15.74
CA LEU A 143 2.59 -7.22 -15.18
C LEU A 143 2.20 -8.70 -15.29
N ALA A 144 1.00 -9.05 -14.81
CA ALA A 144 0.47 -10.41 -14.88
C ALA A 144 0.43 -10.95 -16.31
N GLY A 145 -0.06 -10.15 -17.27
CA GLY A 145 -0.08 -10.53 -18.69
C GLY A 145 1.32 -10.78 -19.26
N THR A 146 2.30 -9.94 -18.92
CA THR A 146 3.69 -10.12 -19.37
C THR A 146 4.38 -11.33 -18.70
N GLN A 147 4.05 -11.64 -17.44
CA GLN A 147 4.56 -12.83 -16.76
C GLN A 147 4.00 -14.11 -17.39
N ILE A 148 2.70 -14.15 -17.68
CA ILE A 148 2.06 -15.27 -18.40
C ILE A 148 2.74 -15.46 -19.76
N GLN A 149 2.99 -14.36 -20.49
CA GLN A 149 3.70 -14.42 -21.76
C GLN A 149 5.13 -14.98 -21.60
N GLY A 150 5.85 -14.56 -20.57
CA GLY A 150 7.17 -15.10 -20.24
C GLY A 150 7.13 -16.60 -19.96
N LEU A 151 6.11 -17.07 -19.24
CA LEU A 151 5.91 -18.50 -18.99
C LEU A 151 5.62 -19.29 -20.27
N LEU A 152 4.86 -18.72 -21.21
CA LEU A 152 4.61 -19.36 -22.51
C LEU A 152 5.90 -19.55 -23.32
N VAL A 153 6.76 -18.53 -23.37
CA VAL A 153 8.06 -18.61 -24.04
C VAL A 153 8.94 -19.69 -23.41
N LEU A 154 8.94 -19.80 -22.09
CA LEU A 154 9.73 -20.80 -21.38
C LEU A 154 9.23 -22.24 -21.57
N ASN A 155 7.92 -22.45 -21.66
CA ASN A 155 7.33 -23.79 -21.81
C ASN A 155 7.27 -24.28 -23.27
N TYR A 156 7.18 -23.37 -24.24
CA TYR A 156 7.05 -23.69 -25.67
C TYR A 156 8.09 -22.96 -26.53
N PRO A 157 9.39 -23.25 -26.35
CA PRO A 157 10.47 -22.51 -27.00
C PRO A 157 10.46 -22.62 -28.53
N ASP A 158 10.02 -23.76 -29.08
CA ASP A 158 10.07 -24.02 -30.53
C ASP A 158 8.80 -23.57 -31.28
N SER A 159 7.68 -23.41 -30.57
CA SER A 159 6.36 -23.15 -31.17
C SER A 159 5.86 -21.72 -30.95
N TYR A 160 6.35 -21.02 -29.93
CA TYR A 160 5.83 -19.70 -29.54
C TYR A 160 6.82 -18.56 -29.84
N VAL A 161 6.49 -17.75 -30.84
CA VAL A 161 7.24 -16.53 -31.17
C VAL A 161 6.61 -15.32 -30.46
N PHE A 162 7.39 -14.67 -29.61
CA PHE A 162 6.96 -13.46 -28.89
C PHE A 162 6.65 -12.32 -29.87
N GLN A 163 5.43 -11.78 -29.82
CA GLN A 163 5.01 -10.59 -30.53
C GLN A 163 4.45 -9.56 -29.55
N ARG A 164 4.64 -8.27 -29.83
CA ARG A 164 4.25 -7.16 -28.93
C ARG A 164 2.74 -7.13 -28.65
N TRP A 165 1.92 -7.50 -29.63
CA TRP A 165 0.46 -7.50 -29.49
C TRP A 165 -0.06 -8.65 -28.61
N HIS A 166 0.69 -9.75 -28.47
CA HIS A 166 0.32 -10.84 -27.56
C HIS A 166 0.22 -10.36 -26.10
N GLY A 167 1.14 -9.48 -25.68
CA GLY A 167 1.13 -8.91 -24.32
C GLY A 167 -0.10 -8.04 -24.07
N THR A 168 -0.52 -7.25 -25.09
CA THR A 168 -1.74 -6.45 -25.00
C THR A 168 -3.00 -7.31 -24.91
N LEU A 169 -3.09 -8.41 -25.66
CA LEU A 169 -4.24 -9.33 -25.55
C LEU A 169 -4.28 -10.04 -24.21
N LEU A 170 -3.14 -10.48 -23.69
CA LEU A 170 -3.05 -11.09 -22.36
C LEU A 170 -3.43 -10.10 -21.26
N PHE A 171 -3.02 -8.83 -21.38
CA PHE A 171 -3.48 -7.76 -20.51
C PHE A 171 -5.02 -7.65 -20.52
N TRP A 172 -5.65 -7.58 -21.69
CA TRP A 172 -7.11 -7.51 -21.79
C TRP A 172 -7.80 -8.77 -21.24
N ALA A 173 -7.21 -9.94 -21.46
CA ALA A 173 -7.72 -11.20 -20.93
C ALA A 173 -7.68 -11.25 -19.40
N VAL A 174 -6.57 -10.82 -18.79
CA VAL A 174 -6.44 -10.72 -17.32
C VAL A 174 -7.42 -9.69 -16.78
N LEU A 175 -7.54 -8.53 -17.44
CA LEU A 175 -8.43 -7.46 -17.00
C LEU A 175 -9.90 -7.89 -17.03
N LEU A 176 -10.35 -8.53 -18.12
CA LEU A 176 -11.71 -9.07 -18.24
C LEU A 176 -11.97 -10.26 -17.30
N GLY A 177 -10.97 -11.10 -17.04
CA GLY A 177 -11.11 -12.23 -16.11
C GLY A 177 -11.13 -11.82 -14.64
N SER A 178 -10.61 -10.63 -14.32
CA SER A 178 -10.60 -10.05 -12.96
C SER A 178 -11.81 -9.16 -12.64
N ALA A 179 -12.64 -8.85 -13.64
CA ALA A 179 -13.86 -8.06 -13.52
C ALA A 179 -15.06 -8.94 -13.16
#